data_AF-A0A6P2CXH2-F1
#
_entry.id   AF-A0A6P2CXH2-F1
#
_cell.length_a   1.000
_cell.length_b   1.000
_cell.length_c   1.000
_cell.angle_alpha   90.00
_cell.angle_beta   90.00
_cell.angle_gamma   90.00
#
_symmetry.space_group_name_H-M   'P 1'
#
loop_
_entity.id
_entity.type
_entity.pdbx_description
1 polymer ?
#
loop_
_entity_poly.entity_id
_entity_poly.type
_entity_poly.pdbx_seq_one_letter_code
_entity_poly.pdbx_strand_id
1 'polypeptide(L)'
;MSKKKRASPAVVEQLKAAITASGQSLNQLSAASGVHRGQLSRFMAGERDLTFASAGYICEALGVALDVPESLQLQSEQVEVDETEVKPTPKKKQKKK
;
A
#
# COMPACT_ATOMS: atom_id res chain seq x y z
N MET A 1 -5.35 -33.01 23.59
CA MET A 1 -4.72 -32.63 22.30
C MET A 1 -5.12 -31.19 21.98
N SER A 2 -4.44 -30.20 22.56
CA SER A 2 -4.78 -28.78 22.34
C SER A 2 -4.30 -28.34 20.96
N LYS A 3 -5.21 -27.94 20.08
CA LYS A 3 -4.89 -27.41 18.75
C LYS A 3 -4.08 -26.12 18.93
N LYS A 4 -2.79 -26.15 18.59
CA LYS A 4 -1.92 -24.97 18.57
C LYS A 4 -2.50 -23.97 17.57
N LYS A 5 -3.04 -22.85 18.08
CA LYS A 5 -3.55 -21.73 17.27
C LYS A 5 -2.37 -21.27 16.40
N ARG A 6 -2.43 -21.52 15.09
CA ARG A 6 -1.40 -21.04 14.16
C ARG A 6 -1.53 -19.52 14.17
N ALA A 7 -0.67 -18.83 14.90
CA ALA A 7 -0.57 -17.39 14.80
C ALA A 7 -0.21 -17.09 13.34
N SER A 8 -1.08 -16.36 12.64
CA SER A 8 -0.77 -15.86 11.31
C SER A 8 0.57 -15.13 11.39
N PRO A 9 1.52 -15.37 10.48
CA PRO A 9 2.82 -14.72 10.55
C PRO A 9 2.62 -13.20 10.54
N ALA A 10 3.37 -12.50 11.38
CA ALA A 10 3.34 -11.04 11.42
C ALA A 10 3.64 -10.49 10.01
N VAL A 11 3.01 -9.36 9.64
CA VAL A 11 3.13 -8.75 8.31
C VAL A 11 4.60 -8.56 7.89
N VAL A 12 5.48 -8.23 8.84
CA VAL A 12 6.93 -8.13 8.63
C VAL A 12 7.53 -9.44 8.11
N GLU A 13 7.17 -10.57 8.71
CA GLU A 13 7.66 -11.89 8.30
C GLU A 13 7.09 -12.31 6.95
N GLN A 14 5.84 -11.94 6.65
CA GLN A 14 5.25 -12.16 5.33
C GLN A 14 6.00 -11.37 4.25
N LEU A 15 6.34 -10.11 4.53
CA LEU A 15 7.09 -9.27 3.60
C LEU A 15 8.53 -9.80 3.39
N LYS A 16 9.21 -10.23 4.46
CA LYS A 16 10.52 -10.91 4.37
C LYS A 16 10.44 -12.19 3.53
N ALA A 17 9.40 -12.99 3.73
CA ALA A 17 9.18 -14.20 2.96
C ALA A 17 8.93 -13.88 1.46
N ALA A 18 8.14 -12.85 1.16
CA ALA A 18 7.88 -12.41 -0.20
C ALA A 18 9.17 -11.93 -0.91
N ILE A 19 9.97 -11.12 -0.23
CA ILE A 19 11.28 -10.67 -0.73
C ILE A 19 12.17 -11.87 -1.02
N THR A 20 12.24 -12.84 -0.11
CA THR A 20 13.07 -14.05 -0.30
C THR A 20 12.56 -14.93 -1.43
N ALA A 21 11.25 -15.13 -1.53
CA ALA A 21 10.61 -15.94 -2.57
C ALA A 21 10.73 -15.32 -3.97
N SER A 22 10.89 -14.00 -4.07
CA SER A 22 11.09 -13.30 -5.34
C SER A 22 12.37 -13.70 -6.08
N GLY A 23 13.37 -14.23 -5.35
CA GLY A 23 14.70 -14.54 -5.88
C GLY A 23 15.52 -13.31 -6.32
N GLN A 24 15.00 -12.10 -6.13
CA GLN A 24 15.71 -10.87 -6.46
C GLN A 24 16.80 -10.58 -5.43
N SER A 25 17.96 -10.13 -5.92
CA SER A 25 18.99 -9.58 -5.03
C SER A 25 18.52 -8.25 -4.44
N LEU A 26 19.03 -7.89 -3.25
CA LEU A 26 18.73 -6.60 -2.62
C LEU A 26 19.10 -5.40 -3.51
N ASN A 27 20.08 -5.55 -4.40
CA ASN A 27 20.43 -4.51 -5.37
C ASN A 27 19.35 -4.34 -6.45
N GLN A 28 18.85 -5.44 -7.00
CA GLN A 28 17.76 -5.42 -7.98
C GLN A 28 16.48 -4.86 -7.36
N LEU A 29 16.14 -5.31 -6.15
CA LEU A 29 14.98 -4.81 -5.44
C LEU A 29 15.12 -3.33 -5.09
N SER A 30 16.32 -2.87 -4.72
CA SER A 30 16.60 -1.45 -4.47
C SER A 30 16.39 -0.61 -5.72
N ALA A 31 16.87 -1.08 -6.89
CA ALA A 31 16.67 -0.39 -8.16
C ALA A 31 15.20 -0.36 -8.60
N ALA A 32 14.46 -1.44 -8.37
CA ALA A 32 13.05 -1.54 -8.75
C ALA A 32 12.11 -0.74 -7.83
N SER A 33 12.33 -0.81 -6.51
CA SER A 33 11.46 -0.16 -5.51
C SER A 33 11.87 1.28 -5.16
N GLY A 34 13.08 1.71 -5.55
CA GLY A 34 13.63 3.00 -5.12
C GLY A 34 14.01 3.06 -3.63
N VAL A 35 13.83 1.97 -2.88
CA VAL A 35 14.24 1.88 -1.46
C VAL A 35 15.74 1.63 -1.39
N HIS A 36 16.46 2.39 -0.56
CA HIS A 36 17.91 2.27 -0.46
C HIS A 36 18.34 0.87 0.01
N ARG A 37 19.34 0.27 -0.67
CA ARG A 37 19.87 -1.07 -0.36
C ARG A 37 20.21 -1.27 1.12
N GLY A 38 20.84 -0.28 1.75
CA GLY A 38 21.18 -0.35 3.17
C GLY A 38 19.95 -0.42 4.08
N GLN A 39 18.85 0.21 3.69
CA GLN A 39 17.58 0.12 4.42
C GLN A 39 16.97 -1.28 4.27
N LEU A 40 16.98 -1.83 3.05
CA LEU A 40 16.51 -3.21 2.80
C LEU A 40 17.32 -4.24 3.58
N SER A 41 18.64 -4.11 3.59
CA SER A 41 19.54 -5.04 4.31
C SER A 41 19.26 -5.04 5.81
N ARG A 42 19.11 -3.86 6.43
CA ARG A 42 18.83 -3.74 7.87
C ARG A 42 17.42 -4.22 8.23
N PHE A 43 16.46 -4.03 7.32
CA PHE A 43 15.12 -4.59 7.46
C PHE A 43 15.14 -6.13 7.41
N MET A 44 15.85 -6.74 6.46
CA MET A 44 16.04 -8.20 6.42
C MET A 44 16.71 -8.73 7.68
N ALA A 45 17.68 -8.00 8.23
CA ALA A 45 18.35 -8.35 9.48
C ALA A 45 17.49 -8.11 10.74
N GLY A 46 16.34 -7.43 10.63
CA GLY A 46 15.50 -7.07 11.77
C GLY A 46 16.06 -5.92 12.64
N GLU A 47 17.06 -5.20 12.15
CA GLU A 47 17.65 -4.05 12.84
C GLU A 47 16.83 -2.77 12.68
N ARG A 48 15.97 -2.71 11.66
CA ARG A 48 15.20 -1.52 11.31
C ARG A 48 13.87 -1.88 10.71
N ASP A 49 12.82 -1.18 11.13
CA ASP A 49 11.50 -1.27 10.51
C ASP A 49 11.39 -0.43 9.23
N LEU A 50 10.46 -0.83 8.36
CA LEU A 50 10.08 -0.05 7.19
C LEU A 50 8.91 0.88 7.54
N THR A 51 8.89 2.04 6.91
CA THR A 51 7.67 2.86 6.89
C THR A 51 6.64 2.18 5.98
N PHE A 52 5.37 2.49 6.19
CA PHE A 52 4.29 1.98 5.34
C PHE A 52 4.50 2.32 3.87
N ALA A 53 4.98 3.54 3.57
CA ALA A 53 5.31 3.96 2.20
C ALA A 53 6.42 3.09 1.58
N SER A 54 7.52 2.84 2.31
CA SER A 54 8.60 1.98 1.82
C SER A 54 8.15 0.54 1.61
N ALA A 55 7.29 0.01 2.48
CA ALA A 55 6.67 -1.29 2.28
C ALA A 55 5.82 -1.33 1.01
N GLY A 56 5.04 -0.27 0.75
CA GLY A 56 4.26 -0.10 -0.49
C GLY A 56 5.12 -0.18 -1.75
N TYR A 57 6.22 0.58 -1.83
CA TYR A 57 7.11 0.54 -3.00
C TYR A 57 7.75 -0.83 -3.23
N ILE A 58 8.08 -1.54 -2.15
CA ILE A 58 8.60 -2.92 -2.26
C ILE A 58 7.51 -3.85 -2.77
N CYS A 59 6.28 -3.71 -2.29
CA CYS A 59 5.14 -4.52 -2.73
C CYS A 59 4.87 -4.31 -4.23
N GLU A 60 4.88 -3.06 -4.69
CA GLU A 60 4.75 -2.71 -6.11
C GLU A 60 5.86 -3.34 -6.96
N ALA A 61 7.12 -3.23 -6.52
CA ALA A 61 8.27 -3.84 -7.21
C ALA A 61 8.21 -5.37 -7.27
N LEU A 62 7.56 -6.00 -6.28
CA LEU A 62 7.37 -7.45 -6.20
C LEU A 62 6.07 -7.93 -6.88
N GLY A 63 5.20 -7.02 -7.29
CA GLY A 63 3.88 -7.37 -7.84
C GLY A 63 2.92 -7.97 -6.81
N VAL A 64 3.06 -7.62 -5.53
CA VAL A 64 2.18 -8.06 -4.44
C VAL A 64 1.41 -6.86 -3.87
N ALA A 65 0.27 -7.11 -3.24
CA ALA A 65 -0.56 -6.07 -2.62
C ALA A 65 -0.69 -6.29 -1.11
N LEU A 66 -0.74 -5.19 -0.36
CA LEU A 66 -1.13 -5.22 1.05
C LEU A 66 -2.66 -5.27 1.13
N ASP A 67 -3.18 -6.30 1.79
CA ASP A 67 -4.60 -6.44 2.04
C ASP A 67 -4.93 -5.99 3.46
N VAL A 68 -6.03 -5.24 3.60
CA VAL A 68 -6.53 -4.79 4.90
C VAL A 68 -7.63 -5.75 5.32
N PRO A 69 -7.52 -6.40 6.50
CA PRO A 69 -8.53 -7.36 6.92
C PRO A 69 -9.89 -6.67 7.03
N GLU A 70 -10.93 -7.39 6.63
CA GLU A 70 -12.34 -6.92 6.61
C GLU A 70 -12.78 -6.29 7.94
N SER A 71 -12.22 -6.74 9.07
CA SER A 71 -12.47 -6.18 10.40
C SER A 71 -12.06 -4.71 10.58
N LEU A 72 -11.20 -4.18 9.71
CA LEU A 72 -10.75 -2.78 9.71
C LEU A 72 -11.32 -1.98 8.53
N GLN A 73 -12.18 -2.59 7.70
CA GLN A 73 -12.92 -1.86 6.70
C GLN A 73 -13.91 -0.97 7.43
N LEU A 74 -13.59 0.32 7.51
CA LEU A 74 -14.58 1.34 7.83
C LEU A 74 -15.68 1.16 6.78
N GLN A 75 -16.86 0.74 7.24
CA GLN A 75 -18.05 0.78 6.41
C GLN A 75 -18.11 2.21 5.87
N SER A 76 -17.89 2.34 4.57
CA SER A 76 -18.26 3.55 3.88
C SER A 76 -19.77 3.58 3.99
N GLU A 77 -20.27 4.19 5.07
CA GLU A 77 -21.61 4.74 5.07
C GLU A 77 -21.69 5.56 3.78
N GLN A 78 -22.55 5.08 2.90
CA GLN A 78 -22.79 5.68 1.61
C GLN A 78 -23.13 7.14 1.86
N VAL A 79 -22.25 8.05 1.45
CA VAL A 79 -22.70 9.41 1.16
C VAL A 79 -23.46 9.27 -0.15
N GLU A 80 -24.75 8.94 -0.05
CA GLU A 80 -25.74 9.28 -1.07
C GLU A 80 -25.56 10.76 -1.36
N VAL A 81 -24.84 11.06 -2.45
CA VAL A 81 -24.90 12.36 -3.09
C VAL A 81 -26.28 12.41 -3.75
N ASP A 82 -27.24 12.98 -3.01
CA ASP A 82 -28.52 13.41 -3.54
C ASP A 82 -28.22 14.41 -4.67
N GLU A 83 -28.39 13.95 -5.91
CA GLU A 83 -28.37 14.77 -7.13
C GLU A 83 -29.56 15.75 -7.10
N THR A 84 -29.58 16.73 -6.20
CA THR A 84 -30.41 17.92 -6.41
C THR A 84 -29.72 18.85 -7.40
N GLU A 85 -30.02 18.63 -8.67
CA GLU A 85 -30.44 19.65 -9.63
C GLU A 85 -29.96 21.10 -9.33
N VAL A 86 -28.86 21.53 -9.96
CA VAL A 86 -28.64 22.97 -10.20
C VAL A 86 -28.64 23.22 -11.69
N LYS A 87 -29.81 23.72 -12.13
CA LYS A 87 -30.18 24.17 -13.48
C LYS A 87 -29.07 24.98 -14.18
N PRO A 88 -28.97 24.87 -15.52
CA PRO A 88 -28.02 25.66 -16.29
C PRO A 88 -28.49 27.11 -16.44
N THR A 89 -27.52 27.98 -16.76
CA THR A 89 -27.59 29.30 -17.43
C THR A 89 -27.38 30.56 -16.56
N PRO A 90 -26.94 31.73 -17.12
CA PRO A 90 -26.61 32.04 -18.52
C PRO A 90 -25.22 32.70 -18.77
N LYS A 91 -24.81 32.66 -20.05
CA LYS A 91 -23.65 33.36 -20.65
C LYS A 91 -23.62 34.86 -20.32
N LYS A 92 -22.52 35.33 -19.72
CA LYS A 92 -22.20 36.78 -19.66
C LYS A 92 -21.30 37.16 -20.84
N LYS A 93 -21.91 37.77 -21.87
CA LYS A 93 -21.18 38.54 -22.90
C LYS A 93 -20.41 39.67 -22.21
N GLN A 94 -19.10 39.71 -22.33
CA GLN A 94 -18.34 40.93 -22.10
C GLN A 94 -17.84 41.48 -23.44
N LYS A 95 -18.23 42.74 -23.67
CA LYS A 95 -18.04 43.53 -24.88
C LYS A 95 -16.58 43.91 -25.05
N LYS A 96 -16.13 43.91 -26.31
CA LYS A 96 -15.01 44.70 -26.81
C LYS A 96 -15.13 46.17 -26.41
N LYS A 97 -14.04 46.76 -25.94
CA LYS A 97 -13.51 48.05 -26.43
C LYS A 97 -12.06 48.19 -26.02
#